data_AF-A0A0H5Q624-F1
#
_entry.id   AF-A0A0H5Q624-F1
#
_cell.length_a   1.000
_cell.length_b   1.000
_cell.length_c   1.000
_cell.angle_alpha   90.00
_cell.angle_beta   90.00
_cell.angle_gamma   90.00
#
_symmetry.space_group_name_H-M   'P 1'
#
loop_
_entity.id
_entity.type
_entity.pdbx_description
1 polymer ?
#
loop_
_entity_poly.entity_id
_entity_poly.type
_entity_poly.pdbx_seq_one_letter_code
_entity_poly.pdbx_strand_id
1 'polypeptide(L)'
;MGYGDRLKVKGLNLLSAPGNDLVAATALASCGCHMVLFTTGRGTPFGTFVPTMKISTNSTLAKNKPGWIDFNAGVIVENEPMEKTCERFIDYIIRVASGEPVNNEKKNYREIAIFKTGVTL
;
A
#
# COMPACT_ATOMS: atom_id res chain seq x y z
N MET A 1 -0.90 1.04 19.01
CA MET A 1 -1.20 2.47 18.77
C MET A 1 -2.65 2.59 18.35
N GLY A 2 -3.35 3.62 18.80
CA GLY A 2 -4.72 3.93 18.40
C GLY A 2 -4.80 4.79 17.13
N TYR A 3 -6.00 4.89 16.57
CA TYR A 3 -6.27 5.76 15.43
C TYR A 3 -5.94 7.22 15.76
N GLY A 4 -5.11 7.87 14.94
CA GLY A 4 -4.63 9.24 15.16
C GLY A 4 -3.29 9.34 15.91
N ASP A 5 -2.78 8.25 16.49
CA ASP A 5 -1.46 8.25 17.12
C ASP A 5 -0.33 8.33 16.06
N ARG A 6 0.80 8.94 16.45
CA ARG A 6 2.04 8.97 15.64
C ARG A 6 3.10 8.00 16.15
N LEU A 7 3.91 7.46 15.22
CA LEU A 7 5.02 6.55 15.53
C LEU A 7 6.01 7.20 16.50
N LYS A 8 6.45 6.44 17.53
CA LYS A 8 7.40 6.91 18.55
C LYS A 8 8.66 6.05 18.68
N VAL A 9 8.59 4.78 18.25
CA VAL A 9 9.70 3.82 18.40
C VAL A 9 10.00 3.13 17.08
N LYS A 10 11.27 2.75 16.88
CA LYS A 10 11.71 1.98 15.71
C LYS A 10 11.28 0.51 15.85
N GLY A 11 11.14 -0.18 14.71
CA GLY A 11 10.73 -1.58 14.65
C GLY A 11 9.25 -1.76 14.32
N LEU A 12 8.72 -2.95 14.61
CA LEU A 12 7.32 -3.29 14.34
C LEU A 12 6.38 -2.54 15.30
N ASN A 13 5.47 -1.76 14.73
CA ASN A 13 4.42 -1.06 15.47
C ASN A 13 3.06 -1.50 14.94
N LEU A 14 2.12 -1.81 15.83
CA LEU A 14 0.75 -2.17 15.46
C LEU A 14 -0.19 -0.96 15.63
N LEU A 15 -0.83 -0.55 14.54
CA LEU A 15 -1.83 0.52 14.52
C LEU A 15 -3.23 -0.08 14.45
N SER A 16 -4.09 0.26 15.40
CA SER A 16 -5.51 -0.09 15.37
C SER A 16 -6.28 1.04 14.67
N ALA A 17 -6.85 0.73 13.51
CA ALA A 17 -7.63 1.65 12.68
C ALA A 17 -8.77 0.87 11.98
N PRO A 18 -9.83 1.55 11.51
CA PRO A 18 -10.90 0.90 10.75
C PRO A 18 -10.39 0.24 9.46
N GLY A 19 -10.93 -0.92 9.13
CA GLY A 19 -10.46 -1.75 8.01
C GLY A 19 -10.89 -1.30 6.61
N ASN A 20 -11.54 -0.14 6.45
CA ASN A 20 -11.82 0.41 5.12
C ASN A 20 -10.49 0.82 4.45
N ASP A 21 -10.26 0.34 3.24
CA ASP A 21 -9.04 0.51 2.45
C ASP A 21 -8.39 1.91 2.56
N LEU A 22 -9.14 2.95 2.18
CA LEU A 22 -8.60 4.31 2.11
C LEU A 22 -8.46 4.93 3.51
N VAL A 23 -9.34 4.59 4.45
CA VAL A 23 -9.23 5.02 5.85
C VAL A 23 -7.98 4.42 6.51
N ALA A 24 -7.76 3.12 6.33
CA ALA A 24 -6.60 2.41 6.88
C ALA A 24 -5.29 2.95 6.29
N ALA A 25 -5.24 3.14 4.98
CA ALA A 25 -4.07 3.70 4.31
C ALA A 25 -3.81 5.16 4.73
N THR A 26 -4.85 5.99 4.87
CA THR A 26 -4.75 7.36 5.39
C THR A 26 -4.22 7.37 6.82
N ALA A 27 -4.67 6.42 7.66
CA ALA A 27 -4.22 6.29 9.04
C ALA A 27 -2.72 5.97 9.12
N LEU A 28 -2.24 5.04 8.28
CA LEU A 28 -0.83 4.69 8.17
C LEU A 28 0.02 5.89 7.71
N ALA A 29 -0.42 6.57 6.64
CA ALA A 29 0.27 7.76 6.14
C ALA A 29 0.35 8.85 7.23
N SER A 30 -0.76 9.09 7.93
CA SER A 30 -0.85 10.11 8.98
C SER A 30 -0.08 9.76 10.26
N CYS A 31 0.09 8.47 10.57
CA CYS A 31 0.87 8.05 11.75
C CYS A 31 2.39 8.20 11.54
N GLY A 32 2.83 8.47 10.31
CA GLY A 32 4.24 8.73 9.96
C GLY A 32 4.86 7.70 9.02
N CYS A 33 4.09 6.80 8.41
CA CYS A 33 4.60 5.93 7.36
C CYS A 33 4.88 6.76 6.09
N HIS A 34 6.10 6.66 5.56
CA HIS A 34 6.50 7.32 4.31
C HIS A 34 6.02 6.58 3.04
N MET A 35 5.51 5.36 3.20
CA MET A 35 4.97 4.51 2.13
C MET A 35 3.94 3.55 2.71
N VAL A 36 2.93 3.19 1.91
CA VAL A 36 1.97 2.12 2.20
C VAL A 36 2.14 0.99 1.20
N LEU A 37 2.39 -0.22 1.70
CA LEU A 37 2.40 -1.45 0.91
C LEU A 37 1.01 -2.08 1.00
N PHE A 38 0.27 -2.11 -0.12
CA PHE A 38 -1.13 -2.53 -0.13
C PHE A 38 -1.35 -3.73 -1.03
N THR A 39 -1.58 -4.90 -0.44
CA THR A 39 -1.89 -6.14 -1.15
C THR A 39 -3.34 -6.17 -1.63
N THR A 40 -3.59 -6.61 -2.86
CA THR A 40 -4.94 -6.70 -3.41
C THR A 40 -5.11 -7.86 -4.38
N GLY A 41 -6.26 -8.55 -4.28
CA GLY A 41 -6.72 -9.54 -5.27
C GLY A 41 -7.76 -8.99 -6.24
N ARG A 42 -8.30 -7.79 -6.00
CA ARG A 42 -9.41 -7.19 -6.78
C ARG A 42 -9.04 -5.90 -7.52
N GLY A 43 -7.93 -5.26 -7.13
CA GLY A 43 -7.37 -4.12 -7.86
C GLY A 43 -8.08 -2.79 -7.59
N THR A 44 -8.44 -2.49 -6.34
CA THR A 44 -9.04 -1.19 -5.98
C THR A 44 -8.10 -0.03 -6.36
N PRO A 45 -8.51 0.88 -7.27
CA PRO A 45 -7.65 1.96 -7.75
C PRO A 45 -7.73 3.18 -6.82
N PHE A 46 -7.05 3.11 -5.67
CA PHE A 46 -6.90 4.23 -4.74
C PHE A 46 -5.44 4.47 -4.40
N GLY A 47 -5.13 5.68 -3.92
CA GLY A 47 -3.85 6.00 -3.31
C GLY A 47 -3.96 7.17 -2.35
N THR A 48 -3.00 7.26 -1.43
CA THR A 48 -2.96 8.33 -0.43
C THR A 48 -1.96 9.42 -0.82
N PHE A 49 -1.75 10.39 0.06
CA PHE A 49 -0.75 11.44 -0.12
C PHE A 49 0.72 10.97 0.04
N VAL A 50 0.95 9.70 0.38
CA VAL A 50 2.27 9.04 0.33
C VAL A 50 2.26 7.94 -0.74
N PRO A 51 3.43 7.51 -1.26
CA PRO A 51 3.54 6.35 -2.15
C PRO A 51 2.72 5.16 -1.63
N THR A 52 1.73 4.72 -2.42
CA THR A 52 0.83 3.62 -2.08
C THR A 52 1.02 2.50 -3.09
N MET A 53 2.02 1.66 -2.83
CA MET A 53 2.41 0.55 -3.72
C MET A 53 1.32 -0.53 -3.73
N LYS A 54 0.76 -0.80 -4.91
CA LYS A 54 -0.22 -1.87 -5.10
C LYS A 54 0.44 -3.18 -5.48
N ILE A 55 0.24 -4.18 -4.63
CA ILE A 55 0.82 -5.52 -4.76
C ILE A 55 -0.30 -6.48 -5.13
N SER A 56 -0.25 -7.05 -6.33
CA SER A 56 -1.25 -8.02 -6.75
C SER A 56 -0.95 -9.41 -6.21
N THR A 57 -1.98 -10.11 -5.74
CA THR A 57 -1.89 -11.51 -5.31
C THR A 57 -2.05 -12.51 -6.46
N ASN A 58 -2.30 -12.06 -7.70
CA ASN A 58 -2.44 -12.92 -8.87
C ASN A 58 -1.97 -12.26 -10.16
N SER A 59 -1.27 -13.01 -11.02
CA SER A 59 -0.67 -12.47 -12.24
C SER A 59 -1.69 -12.00 -13.27
N THR A 60 -2.91 -12.58 -13.28
CA THR A 60 -4.00 -12.15 -14.15
C THR A 60 -4.39 -10.70 -13.90
N LEU A 61 -4.55 -10.29 -12.63
CA LEU A 61 -4.85 -8.90 -12.27
C LEU A 61 -3.69 -7.98 -12.63
N ALA A 62 -2.45 -8.38 -12.33
CA ALA A 62 -1.26 -7.60 -12.68
C ALA A 62 -1.18 -7.33 -14.20
N LYS A 63 -1.42 -8.37 -15.01
CA LYS A 63 -1.42 -8.28 -16.48
C LYS A 63 -2.56 -7.42 -17.02
N ASN A 64 -3.76 -7.55 -16.45
CA ASN A 64 -4.95 -6.86 -16.95
C ASN A 64 -5.04 -5.40 -16.49
N LYS A 65 -4.38 -5.05 -15.38
CA LYS A 65 -4.41 -3.71 -14.77
C LYS A 65 -3.00 -3.17 -14.47
N PRO A 66 -2.09 -3.08 -15.47
CA PRO A 66 -0.71 -2.67 -15.26
C PRO A 66 -0.59 -1.21 -14.77
N GLY A 67 -1.58 -0.37 -15.08
CA GLY A 67 -1.63 0.99 -14.54
C GLY A 67 -2.15 1.09 -13.10
N TRP A 68 -2.60 -0.01 -12.49
CA TRP A 68 -3.02 -0.03 -11.09
C TRP A 68 -2.06 -0.84 -10.23
N ILE A 69 -1.48 -1.92 -10.76
CA ILE A 69 -0.60 -2.81 -10.04
C ILE A 69 0.86 -2.42 -10.25
N ASP A 70 1.57 -2.21 -9.15
CA ASP A 70 3.00 -1.87 -9.15
C ASP A 70 3.87 -3.14 -9.07
N PHE A 71 3.44 -4.14 -8.30
CA PHE A 71 4.18 -5.39 -8.11
C PHE A 71 3.28 -6.62 -8.22
N ASN A 72 3.75 -7.67 -8.89
CA ASN A 72 3.04 -8.94 -9.01
C ASN A 72 3.65 -10.00 -8.08
N ALA A 73 2.97 -10.31 -6.98
CA ALA A 73 3.34 -11.41 -6.09
C ALA A 73 2.64 -12.73 -6.46
N GLY A 74 1.75 -12.73 -7.46
CA GLY A 74 1.08 -13.93 -7.96
C GLY A 74 2.04 -14.97 -8.54
N VAL A 75 3.25 -14.56 -8.94
CA VAL A 75 4.29 -15.46 -9.45
C VAL A 75 4.70 -16.54 -8.45
N ILE A 76 4.50 -16.31 -7.14
CA ILE A 76 4.79 -17.30 -6.09
C ILE A 76 3.94 -18.57 -6.27
N VAL A 77 2.66 -18.41 -6.61
CA VAL A 77 1.77 -19.54 -6.89
C VAL A 77 1.92 -20.09 -8.32
N GLU A 78 2.80 -19.47 -9.13
CA GLU A 78 3.16 -19.89 -10.49
C GLU A 78 4.57 -20.50 -10.57
N ASN A 79 5.11 -20.95 -9.42
CA ASN A 79 6.40 -21.62 -9.23
C ASN A 79 7.65 -20.71 -9.20
N GLU A 80 7.52 -19.39 -9.07
CA GLU A 80 8.67 -18.56 -8.67
C GLU A 80 8.96 -18.78 -7.17
N PRO A 81 10.21 -19.11 -6.77
CA PRO A 81 10.56 -19.22 -5.36
C PRO A 81 10.25 -17.93 -4.60
N MET A 82 9.72 -18.07 -3.39
CA MET A 82 9.34 -16.94 -2.54
C MET A 82 10.55 -16.05 -2.24
N GLU A 83 11.73 -16.65 -2.05
CA GLU A 83 12.99 -15.96 -1.78
C GLU A 83 13.35 -15.01 -2.93
N LYS A 84 13.25 -15.50 -4.17
CA LYS A 84 13.52 -14.70 -5.37
C LYS A 84 12.48 -13.59 -5.57
N THR A 85 11.21 -13.87 -5.28
CA THR A 85 10.15 -12.85 -5.32
C THR A 85 10.42 -11.77 -4.25
N CYS A 86 10.86 -12.18 -3.06
CA CYS A 86 11.18 -11.32 -1.93
C CYS A 86 12.36 -10.39 -2.24
N GLU A 87 13.44 -10.89 -2.84
CA GLU A 87 14.59 -10.07 -3.27
C GLU A 87 14.16 -8.94 -4.21
N ARG A 88 13.38 -9.28 -5.25
CA ARG A 88 12.80 -8.30 -6.19
C ARG A 88 11.87 -7.30 -5.50
N PHE A 89 11.10 -7.77 -4.52
CA PHE A 89 10.16 -6.93 -3.78
C PHE A 89 10.91 -5.92 -2.91
N ILE A 90 11.95 -6.36 -2.20
CA ILE A 90 12.79 -5.48 -1.36
C ILE A 90 13.52 -4.46 -2.23
N ASP A 91 14.12 -4.88 -3.35
CA ASP A 91 14.75 -3.97 -4.31
C ASP A 91 13.77 -2.89 -4.79
N TYR A 92 12.54 -3.29 -5.13
CA TYR A 92 11.52 -2.34 -5.56
C TYR A 92 11.09 -1.38 -4.46
N ILE A 93 10.95 -1.84 -3.21
CA ILE A 93 10.69 -0.96 -2.05
C ILE A 93 11.80 0.08 -1.91
N ILE A 94 13.07 -0.31 -2.03
CA ILE A 94 14.22 0.59 -1.93
C ILE A 94 14.20 1.63 -3.05
N ARG A 95 13.90 1.22 -4.28
CA ARG A 95 13.79 2.13 -5.43
C ARG A 95 12.69 3.16 -5.25
N VAL A 96 11.51 2.75 -4.77
CA VAL A 96 10.41 3.69 -4.50
C VAL A 96 10.77 4.62 -3.34
N ALA A 97 11.37 4.10 -2.26
CA ALA A 97 11.88 4.93 -1.16
C ALA A 97 12.97 5.92 -1.62
N SER A 98 13.68 5.60 -2.71
CA SER A 98 14.70 6.46 -3.34
C SER A 98 14.12 7.44 -4.38
N GLY A 99 12.79 7.48 -4.56
CA GLY A 99 12.10 8.46 -5.40
C GLY A 99 11.53 7.92 -6.70
N GLU A 100 11.57 6.61 -6.96
CA GLU A 100 10.81 6.04 -8.07
C GLU A 100 9.30 6.12 -7.81
N PRO A 101 8.50 6.76 -8.67
CA PRO A 101 7.08 6.92 -8.42
C PRO A 101 6.30 5.62 -8.65
N VAL A 102 5.35 5.33 -7.75
CA VAL A 102 4.35 4.26 -7.95
C VAL A 102 3.16 4.76 -8.76
N ASN A 103 2.30 3.83 -9.20
CA ASN A 103 1.15 4.10 -10.06
C ASN A 103 0.19 5.16 -9.52
N ASN A 104 -0.03 5.20 -8.19
CA ASN A 104 -0.91 6.22 -7.61
C ASN A 104 -0.32 7.63 -7.76
N GLU A 105 1.01 7.77 -7.62
CA GLU A 105 1.69 9.06 -7.80
C GLU A 105 1.69 9.48 -9.27
N LYS A 106 1.99 8.55 -10.19
CA LYS A 106 1.95 8.79 -11.64
C LYS A 106 0.58 9.29 -12.12
N LYS A 107 -0.49 8.84 -11.47
CA LYS A 107 -1.88 9.20 -11.80
C LYS A 107 -2.44 10.32 -10.92
N ASN A 108 -1.64 10.85 -10.01
CA ASN A 108 -2.00 11.91 -9.07
C ASN A 108 -3.18 11.55 -8.15
N TYR A 109 -3.30 10.27 -7.74
CA TYR A 109 -4.23 9.84 -6.72
C TYR A 109 -3.65 10.15 -5.34
N ARG A 110 -4.24 11.15 -4.67
CA ARG A 110 -3.82 11.69 -3.35
C ARG A 110 -5.01 11.82 -2.41
N GLU A 111 -5.79 10.76 -2.31
CA GLU A 111 -7.05 10.79 -1.57
C GLU A 111 -6.81 10.69 -0.06
N ILE A 112 -7.75 11.24 0.71
CA ILE A 112 -7.75 11.21 2.17
C ILE A 112 -9.14 10.78 2.61
N ALA A 113 -9.21 9.75 3.45
CA ALA A 113 -10.44 9.37 4.13
C ALA A 113 -10.23 9.36 5.65
N ILE A 114 -11.03 10.13 6.35
CA ILE A 114 -11.01 10.21 7.81
C ILE A 114 -12.21 9.44 8.35
N PHE A 115 -11.95 8.57 9.32
CA PHE A 115 -13.02 7.86 10.00
C PHE A 115 -13.75 8.81 10.95
N LYS A 116 -15.07 8.86 10.80
CA LYS A 116 -15.95 9.65 11.66
C LYS A 116 -16.76 8.67 12.52
N THR A 117 -16.71 8.86 13.84
CA THR A 117 -17.44 8.05 14.83
C THR A 117 -18.74 8.70 15.30
N GLY A 118 -19.07 9.91 14.80
CA GLY A 118 -20.26 10.68 15.19
C GLY A 118 -21.18 10.99 14.01
N VAL A 119 -22.34 11.55 14.33
CA VAL A 119 -23.36 11.96 13.35
C VAL A 119 -22.78 13.03 12.42
N THR A 120 -22.87 12.80 11.11
CA THR A 120 -22.66 13.83 10.09
C THR A 120 -24.02 14.41 9.70
N LEU A 121 -24.20 15.72 9.90
CA LEU A 121 -25.32 16.49 9.36
C LEU A 121 -25.11 16.78 7.87
#